data_AF-A0A538K966-F1
#
_entry.id   AF-A0A538K966-F1
#
_cell.length_a   1.000
_cell.length_b   1.000
_cell.length_c   1.000
_cell.angle_alpha   90.00
_cell.angle_beta   90.00
_cell.angle_gamma   90.00
#
_symmetry.space_group_name_H-M   'P 1'
#
loop_
_entity.id
_entity.type
_entity.pdbx_description
1 polymer ?
#
loop_
_entity_poly.entity_id
_entity_poly.type
_entity_poly.pdbx_seq_one_letter_code
_entity_poly.pdbx_strand_id
1 'polypeptide(L)'
;MTDEGRRALRDWLASPPEGITLEHGPLLRILLGREARPEDLLEAVAAVREHAEGMLAVGVPLAQEYLEGRHPQQDEVHLRSLTFDYLYRWALFNRAWAQRAEAELRGWRDLEPSEGNSRRALERIRAAVSAAP
;
A
#
# COMPACT_ATOMS: atom_id res chain seq x y z
N MET A 1 -24.73 -20.53 1.75
CA MET A 1 -24.02 -20.88 3.00
C MET A 1 -24.91 -21.79 3.84
N THR A 2 -24.37 -22.87 4.40
CA THR A 2 -25.09 -23.78 5.32
C THR A 2 -25.24 -23.17 6.71
N ASP A 3 -26.11 -23.73 7.55
CA ASP A 3 -26.26 -23.26 8.93
C ASP A 3 -25.01 -23.49 9.79
N GLU A 4 -24.30 -24.58 9.53
CA GLU A 4 -23.00 -24.86 10.14
C GLU A 4 -21.97 -23.80 9.74
N GLY A 5 -21.89 -23.45 8.45
CA GLY A 5 -21.00 -22.38 7.98
C GLY A 5 -21.36 -21.02 8.60
N ARG A 6 -22.65 -20.73 8.78
CA ARG A 6 -23.09 -19.48 9.44
C ARG A 6 -22.74 -19.46 10.93
N ARG A 7 -22.79 -20.60 11.62
CA ARG A 7 -22.33 -20.73 13.02
C ARG A 7 -20.83 -20.50 13.10
N ALA A 8 -20.04 -21.22 12.30
CA ALA A 8 -18.59 -21.08 12.26
C ALA A 8 -18.14 -19.64 11.97
N LEU A 9 -18.80 -18.94 11.02
CA LEU A 9 -18.50 -17.54 10.73
C LEU A 9 -18.78 -16.61 11.92
N ARG A 10 -19.87 -16.82 12.64
CA ARG A 10 -20.20 -16.02 13.85
C ARG A 10 -19.20 -16.26 14.97
N ASP A 11 -18.79 -17.52 15.17
CA ASP A 11 -17.82 -17.87 16.21
C ASP A 11 -16.47 -17.22 15.92
N TRP A 12 -16.04 -17.20 14.65
CA TRP A 12 -14.84 -16.49 14.22
C TRP A 12 -14.92 -14.98 14.42
N LEU A 13 -16.04 -14.33 14.02
CA LEU A 13 -16.25 -12.89 14.22
C LEU A 13 -16.26 -12.47 15.70
N ALA A 14 -16.60 -13.39 16.60
CA ALA A 14 -16.59 -13.16 18.05
C ALA A 14 -15.22 -13.40 18.71
N SER A 15 -14.27 -14.00 17.99
CA SER A 15 -12.93 -14.25 18.51
C SER A 15 -12.12 -12.95 18.61
N PRO A 16 -11.19 -12.82 19.58
CA PRO A 16 -10.31 -11.66 19.66
C PRO A 16 -9.51 -11.48 18.35
N PRO A 17 -9.58 -10.31 17.69
CA PRO A 17 -8.85 -10.11 16.45
C PRO A 17 -7.35 -10.00 16.72
N GLU A 18 -6.55 -10.55 15.81
CA GLU A 18 -5.12 -10.25 15.74
C GLU A 18 -4.89 -8.85 15.13
N GLY A 19 -3.72 -8.29 15.37
CA GLY A 19 -3.30 -7.03 14.74
C GLY A 19 -3.04 -7.17 13.24
N ILE A 20 -2.68 -6.06 12.59
CA ILE A 20 -2.29 -6.07 11.18
C ILE A 20 -0.89 -6.70 11.04
N THR A 21 -0.78 -7.72 10.20
CA THR A 21 0.51 -8.27 9.73
C THR A 21 0.80 -7.72 8.34
N LEU A 22 1.98 -7.12 8.16
CA LEU A 22 2.42 -6.55 6.88
C LEU A 22 3.62 -7.31 6.31
N GLU A 23 3.42 -7.98 5.19
CA GLU A 23 4.48 -8.57 4.39
C GLU A 23 4.74 -7.71 3.15
N HIS A 24 5.85 -6.96 3.16
CA HIS A 24 6.14 -5.98 2.11
C HIS A 24 7.52 -6.24 1.48
N GLY A 25 7.61 -7.25 0.62
CA GLY A 25 8.85 -7.69 -0.03
C GLY A 25 9.67 -6.58 -0.72
N PRO A 26 9.06 -5.62 -1.44
CA PRO A 26 9.79 -4.49 -2.01
C PRO A 26 10.42 -3.55 -0.97
N LEU A 27 9.75 -3.33 0.16
CA LEU A 27 10.26 -2.47 1.23
C LEU A 27 11.44 -3.14 1.94
N LEU A 28 11.38 -4.46 2.13
CA LEU A 28 12.49 -5.25 2.66
C LEU A 28 13.72 -5.17 1.75
N ARG A 29 13.55 -5.15 0.42
CA ARG A 29 14.66 -4.96 -0.53
C ARG A 29 15.33 -3.60 -0.40
N ILE A 30 14.56 -2.52 -0.18
CA ILE A 30 15.13 -1.20 0.11
C ILE A 30 15.88 -1.21 1.44
N LEU A 31 15.27 -1.77 2.49
CA LEU A 31 15.86 -1.81 3.83
C LEU A 31 17.20 -2.55 3.86
N LEU A 32 17.32 -3.63 3.08
CA LEU A 32 18.51 -4.48 3.00
C LEU A 32 19.33 -4.22 1.73
N GLY A 33 19.06 -3.11 1.04
CA GLY A 33 19.50 -2.89 -0.34
C GLY A 33 20.97 -2.59 -0.53
N ARG A 34 21.79 -2.52 0.53
CA ARG A 34 23.21 -2.10 0.44
C ARG A 34 24.00 -2.87 -0.61
N GLU A 35 23.77 -4.18 -0.70
CA GLU A 35 24.47 -5.09 -1.61
C GLU A 35 23.75 -5.28 -2.96
N ALA A 36 22.63 -4.57 -3.18
CA ALA A 36 21.88 -4.64 -4.42
C ALA A 36 22.49 -3.71 -5.48
N ARG A 37 22.01 -3.82 -6.73
CA ARG A 37 22.22 -2.77 -7.72
C ARG A 37 21.08 -1.76 -7.68
N PRO A 38 21.31 -0.49 -8.05
CA PRO A 38 20.24 0.51 -8.12
C PRO A 38 19.03 0.07 -8.96
N GLU A 39 19.27 -0.68 -10.03
CA GLU A 39 18.22 -1.23 -10.90
C GLU A 39 17.31 -2.21 -10.17
N ASP A 40 17.88 -3.05 -9.29
CA ASP A 40 17.12 -4.04 -8.52
C ASP A 40 16.15 -3.33 -7.54
N LEU A 41 16.56 -2.18 -6.98
CA LEU A 41 15.70 -1.36 -6.12
C LEU A 41 14.63 -0.63 -6.93
N LEU A 42 14.96 -0.16 -8.13
CA LEU A 42 14.00 0.46 -9.04
C LEU A 42 12.91 -0.53 -9.47
N GLU A 43 13.27 -1.76 -9.82
CA GLU A 43 12.33 -2.83 -10.13
C GLU A 43 11.41 -3.14 -8.94
N ALA A 44 11.98 -3.22 -7.73
CA ALA A 44 11.20 -3.43 -6.53
C ALA A 44 10.15 -2.33 -6.31
N VAL A 45 10.51 -1.06 -6.45
CA VAL A 45 9.58 0.06 -6.29
C VAL A 45 8.55 0.10 -7.41
N ALA A 46 8.95 -0.18 -8.66
CA ALA A 46 8.05 -0.24 -9.80
C ALA A 46 6.95 -1.29 -9.59
N ALA A 47 7.28 -2.46 -9.01
CA ALA A 47 6.30 -3.48 -8.67
C ALA A 47 5.24 -2.99 -7.66
N VAL A 48 5.62 -2.13 -6.71
CA VAL A 48 4.66 -1.51 -5.76
C VAL A 48 3.73 -0.55 -6.48
N ARG A 49 4.28 0.26 -7.40
CA ARG A 49 3.48 1.17 -8.22
C ARG A 49 2.47 0.41 -9.08
N GLU A 50 2.91 -0.62 -9.79
CA GLU A 50 2.05 -1.46 -10.63
C GLU A 50 0.95 -2.13 -9.81
N HIS A 51 1.28 -2.69 -8.65
CA HIS A 51 0.30 -3.28 -7.74
C HIS A 51 -0.76 -2.26 -7.30
N ALA A 52 -0.32 -1.07 -6.87
CA ALA A 52 -1.22 0.01 -6.47
C ALA A 52 -2.09 0.52 -7.62
N GLU A 53 -1.54 0.65 -8.82
CA GLU A 53 -2.29 1.03 -10.03
C GLU A 53 -3.35 -0.03 -10.37
N GLY A 54 -3.02 -1.32 -10.26
CA GLY A 54 -3.97 -2.42 -10.44
C GLY A 54 -5.14 -2.38 -9.45
N MET A 55 -4.86 -2.09 -8.17
CA MET A 55 -5.92 -1.91 -7.18
C MET A 55 -6.82 -0.71 -7.47
N LEU A 56 -6.23 0.43 -7.88
CA LEU A 56 -7.01 1.62 -8.23
C LEU A 56 -7.88 1.39 -9.47
N ALA A 57 -7.37 0.64 -10.46
CA ALA A 57 -8.12 0.27 -11.66
C ALA A 57 -9.36 -0.59 -11.34
N VAL A 58 -9.31 -1.41 -10.28
CA VAL A 58 -10.48 -2.15 -9.77
C VAL A 58 -11.37 -1.25 -8.91
N GLY A 59 -10.79 -0.42 -8.05
CA GLY A 59 -11.53 0.40 -7.09
C GLY A 59 -12.41 1.47 -7.73
N VAL A 60 -11.96 2.13 -8.80
CA VAL A 60 -12.72 3.20 -9.46
C VAL A 60 -14.07 2.72 -10.02
N PRO A 61 -14.15 1.68 -10.88
CA PRO A 61 -15.43 1.20 -11.38
C PRO A 61 -16.30 0.60 -10.27
N LEU A 62 -15.70 -0.10 -9.30
CA LEU A 62 -16.40 -0.65 -8.14
C LEU A 62 -17.11 0.45 -7.33
N ALA A 63 -16.45 1.59 -7.11
CA ALA A 63 -17.05 2.72 -6.42
C ALA A 63 -18.26 3.27 -7.19
N GLN A 64 -18.17 3.37 -8.52
CA GLN A 64 -19.30 3.85 -9.34
C GLN A 64 -20.51 2.93 -9.22
N GLU A 65 -20.32 1.60 -9.18
CA GLU A 65 -21.43 0.67 -9.00
C GLU A 65 -22.18 0.88 -7.67
N TYR A 66 -21.46 1.11 -6.56
CA TYR A 66 -22.09 1.41 -5.27
C TYR A 66 -22.77 2.78 -5.25
N LEU A 67 -22.14 3.80 -5.86
CA LEU A 67 -22.67 5.16 -5.92
C LEU A 67 -23.95 5.24 -6.77
N GLU A 68 -24.03 4.44 -7.84
CA GLU A 68 -25.21 4.34 -8.70
C GLU A 68 -26.28 3.38 -8.14
N GLY A 69 -25.99 2.70 -7.01
CA GLY A 69 -26.90 1.75 -6.41
C GLY A 69 -27.11 0.46 -7.21
N ARG A 70 -26.18 0.13 -8.10
CA ARG A 70 -26.26 -1.03 -9.02
C ARG A 70 -25.42 -2.22 -8.57
N HIS A 71 -24.61 -2.08 -7.53
CA HIS A 71 -23.75 -3.15 -7.06
C HIS A 71 -24.59 -4.31 -6.46
N PRO A 72 -24.32 -5.59 -6.78
CA PRO A 72 -25.14 -6.72 -6.29
C PRO A 72 -25.23 -6.84 -4.75
N GLN A 73 -24.26 -6.29 -4.04
CA GLN A 73 -24.21 -6.24 -2.56
C GLN A 73 -24.52 -4.84 -2.00
N GLN A 74 -25.46 -4.12 -2.62
CA GLN A 74 -25.85 -2.77 -2.20
C GLN A 74 -26.36 -2.72 -0.75
N ASP A 75 -27.06 -3.75 -0.29
CA ASP A 75 -27.58 -3.85 1.08
C ASP A 75 -26.47 -3.86 2.16
N GLU A 76 -25.23 -4.18 1.77
CA GLU A 76 -24.06 -4.22 2.65
C GLU A 76 -23.14 -2.99 2.50
N VAL A 77 -23.54 -1.96 1.74
CA VAL A 77 -22.68 -0.81 1.40
C VAL A 77 -22.08 -0.12 2.63
N HIS A 78 -22.79 -0.09 3.75
CA HIS A 78 -22.36 0.51 5.01
C HIS A 78 -21.13 -0.19 5.64
N LEU A 79 -21.01 -1.52 5.50
CA LEU A 79 -19.83 -2.27 5.94
C LEU A 79 -18.72 -2.18 4.89
N ARG A 80 -19.10 -2.31 3.62
CA ARG A 80 -18.16 -2.38 2.50
C ARG A 80 -17.44 -1.07 2.25
N SER A 81 -18.06 0.06 2.56
CA SER A 81 -17.44 1.38 2.48
C SER A 81 -16.19 1.50 3.34
N LEU A 82 -16.15 0.85 4.51
CA LEU A 82 -14.98 0.86 5.41
C LEU A 82 -13.80 0.09 4.80
N THR A 83 -14.05 -1.09 4.25
CA THR A 83 -13.03 -1.88 3.55
C THR A 83 -12.56 -1.17 2.28
N PHE A 84 -13.49 -0.58 1.52
CA PHE A 84 -13.17 0.21 0.34
C PHE A 84 -12.28 1.39 0.68
N ASP A 85 -12.62 2.19 1.69
CA ASP A 85 -11.85 3.36 2.11
C ASP A 85 -10.41 2.96 2.47
N TYR A 86 -10.24 1.91 3.28
CA TYR A 86 -8.91 1.40 3.66
C TYR A 86 -8.08 1.00 2.44
N LEU A 87 -8.61 0.10 1.59
CA LEU A 87 -7.86 -0.43 0.44
C LEU A 87 -7.57 0.65 -0.60
N TYR A 88 -8.52 1.54 -0.86
CA TYR A 88 -8.35 2.61 -1.83
C TYR A 88 -7.30 3.63 -1.37
N ARG A 89 -7.35 4.05 -0.10
CA ARG A 89 -6.34 4.95 0.48
C ARG A 89 -4.97 4.28 0.57
N TRP A 90 -4.91 3.00 0.91
CA TRP A 90 -3.66 2.23 0.92
C TRP A 90 -3.03 2.19 -0.48
N ALA A 91 -3.83 1.96 -1.53
CA ALA A 91 -3.35 1.98 -2.91
C ALA A 91 -2.86 3.39 -3.31
N LEU A 92 -3.60 4.45 -2.98
CA LEU A 92 -3.16 5.83 -3.23
C LEU A 92 -1.84 6.15 -2.52
N PHE A 93 -1.71 5.74 -1.26
CA PHE A 93 -0.48 5.92 -0.48
C PHE A 93 0.70 5.21 -1.14
N ASN A 94 0.54 3.92 -1.48
CA ASN A 94 1.59 3.12 -2.10
C ASN A 94 2.00 3.68 -3.47
N ARG A 95 1.03 4.10 -4.30
CA ARG A 95 1.33 4.75 -5.59
C ARG A 95 2.17 6.01 -5.39
N ALA A 96 1.74 6.89 -4.48
CA ALA A 96 2.42 8.15 -4.25
C ALA A 96 3.81 7.96 -3.63
N TRP A 97 3.96 7.00 -2.71
CA TRP A 97 5.24 6.61 -2.14
C TRP A 97 6.17 6.06 -3.22
N ALA A 98 5.69 5.12 -4.04
CA ALA A 98 6.50 4.49 -5.09
C ALA A 98 7.00 5.52 -6.11
N GLN A 99 6.14 6.45 -6.55
CA GLN A 99 6.55 7.54 -7.44
C GLN A 99 7.70 8.39 -6.87
N ARG A 100 7.63 8.76 -5.58
CA ARG A 100 8.71 9.51 -4.92
C ARG A 100 9.97 8.69 -4.77
N ALA A 101 9.85 7.41 -4.43
CA ALA A 101 10.98 6.51 -4.26
C ALA A 101 11.69 6.24 -5.60
N GLU A 102 10.95 5.99 -6.69
CA GLU A 102 11.54 5.86 -8.03
C GLU A 102 12.28 7.12 -8.45
N ALA A 103 11.70 8.31 -8.22
CA ALA A 103 12.32 9.58 -8.58
C ALA A 103 13.65 9.79 -7.84
N GLU A 104 13.73 9.39 -6.57
CA GLU A 104 14.99 9.44 -5.82
C GLU A 104 16.01 8.43 -6.35
N LEU A 105 15.60 7.17 -6.52
CA LEU A 105 16.50 6.08 -6.95
C LEU A 105 17.08 6.33 -8.35
N ARG A 106 16.32 6.93 -9.27
CA ARG A 106 16.83 7.33 -10.60
C ARG A 106 17.96 8.35 -10.53
N GLY A 107 18.06 9.11 -9.44
CA GLY A 107 19.14 10.07 -9.21
C GLY A 107 20.41 9.45 -8.62
N TRP A 108 20.41 8.15 -8.30
CA TRP A 108 21.55 7.48 -7.67
C TRP A 108 22.44 6.84 -8.72
N ARG A 109 23.76 7.02 -8.57
CA ARG A 109 24.77 6.37 -9.41
C ARG A 109 25.16 4.99 -8.88
N ASP A 110 25.22 4.88 -7.56
CA ASP A 110 25.50 3.69 -6.78
C ASP A 110 24.73 3.78 -5.46
N LEU A 111 24.84 2.75 -4.62
CA LEU A 111 24.18 2.68 -3.31
C LEU A 111 25.11 3.08 -2.15
N GLU A 112 26.32 3.55 -2.46
CA GLU A 112 27.27 3.92 -1.42
C GLU A 112 26.86 5.25 -0.77
N PRO A 113 27.05 5.40 0.54
CA PRO A 113 26.76 6.64 1.22
C PRO A 113 27.69 7.75 0.71
N SER A 114 27.11 8.91 0.44
CA SER A 114 27.80 10.15 0.15
C SER A 114 27.24 11.26 1.04
N GLU A 115 28.00 12.32 1.27
CA GLU A 115 27.50 13.46 2.02
C GLU A 115 26.24 14.06 1.37
N GLY A 116 26.20 14.06 0.02
CA GLY A 116 25.06 14.53 -0.76
C GLY A 116 23.79 13.70 -0.57
N ASN A 117 23.87 12.36 -0.67
CA ASN A 117 22.69 11.51 -0.50
C ASN A 117 22.22 11.46 0.97
N SER A 118 23.15 11.49 1.92
CA SER A 118 22.86 11.47 3.35
C SER A 118 22.10 12.73 3.79
N ARG A 119 22.53 13.91 3.31
CA ARG A 119 21.84 15.18 3.58
C ARG A 119 20.41 15.17 3.04
N ARG A 120 20.21 14.76 1.78
CA ARG A 120 18.87 14.64 1.17
C ARG A 120 17.98 13.64 1.92
N ALA A 121 18.55 12.52 2.38
CA ALA A 121 17.82 11.53 3.17
C ALA A 121 17.31 12.11 4.50
N LEU A 122 18.15 12.86 5.22
CA LEU A 122 17.77 13.52 6.47
C LEU A 122 16.71 14.62 6.26
N GLU A 123 16.81 15.39 5.18
CA GLU A 123 15.77 16.36 4.78
C GLU A 123 14.43 15.69 4.50
N ARG A 124 14.45 14.54 3.80
CA ARG A 124 13.24 13.74 3.53
C ARG A 124 12.59 13.24 4.82
N ILE A 125 13.39 12.74 5.77
CA ILE A 125 12.90 12.30 7.08
C ILE A 125 12.26 13.48 7.83
N ARG A 126 12.93 14.63 7.87
CA ARG A 126 12.41 15.83 8.54
C ARG A 126 11.08 16.27 7.94
N ALA A 127 11.00 16.34 6.60
CA ALA A 127 9.77 16.70 5.91
C ALA A 127 8.62 15.72 6.19
N ALA A 128 8.92 14.42 6.26
CA ALA A 128 7.91 13.40 6.57
C ALA A 128 7.36 13.54 8.00
N VAL A 129 8.23 13.81 8.98
CA VAL A 129 7.82 13.98 10.38
C VAL A 129 7.06 15.30 10.58
N SER A 130 7.49 16.39 9.95
CA SER A 130 6.81 17.69 10.02
C SER A 130 5.45 17.74 9.34
N ALA A 131 5.16 16.79 8.43
CA ALA A 131 3.87 16.67 7.76
C ALA A 131 2.84 15.86 8.57
N ALA A 132 3.24 15.26 9.69
CA ALA A 132 2.30 14.61 10.60
C ALA A 132 1.50 15.69 11.37
N PRO A 133 0.16 15.59 11.42
CA PRO A 133 -0.69 16.52 12.16
C PRO A 133 -0.48 16.48 13.68
#